data_AF-A0A2P2K394-F1
#
_entry.id   AF-A0A2P2K394-F1
#
_cell.length_a   1.000
_cell.length_b   1.000
_cell.length_c   1.000
_cell.angle_alpha   90.00
_cell.angle_beta   90.00
_cell.angle_gamma   90.00
#
_symmetry.space_group_name_H-M   'P 1'
#
loop_
_entity.id
_entity.type
_entity.pdbx_description
1 polymer ?
#
loop_
_entity_poly.entity_id
_entity_poly.type
_entity_poly.pdbx_seq_one_letter_code
_entity_poly.pdbx_strand_id
1 'polypeptide(L)'
;MLAEQTGVHHQDQKLIYKKKERNSKAFLDVAGVKDGSKIVLIEDITSRERRCLEMLKSARTEKASKSLQQISLEVDKLDGDVKALEATSSRGMKVAETDVDKLTELLMTKLVTLDGIDINGELKLQKRMQERRVQKYIETLDVLKLNNATSSNNGGKLPLLQQEKSTGKVPIPRQKNPVQAKNGNVTEPMPVRQPQPLSNSESVVVTKKWVTFD
;
A
#
# COMPACT_ATOMS: atom_id res chain seq x y z
N MET A 1 15.23 26.82 20.61
CA MET A 1 15.11 26.60 19.15
C MET A 1 14.19 27.66 18.56
N LEU A 2 14.44 28.17 17.34
CA LEU A 2 13.59 29.19 16.70
C LEU A 2 12.13 28.76 16.54
N ALA A 3 11.87 27.45 16.49
CA ALA A 3 10.54 26.90 16.27
C ALA A 3 9.51 27.27 17.36
N GLU A 4 9.94 27.39 18.61
CA GLU A 4 9.04 27.71 19.73
C GLU A 4 8.57 29.17 19.67
N GLN A 5 9.48 30.10 19.38
CA GLN A 5 9.18 31.53 19.31
C GLN A 5 8.46 31.95 18.02
N THR A 6 8.71 31.23 16.92
CA THR A 6 8.15 31.55 15.59
C THR A 6 6.94 30.71 15.21
N GLY A 7 6.69 29.60 15.92
CA GLY A 7 5.66 28.62 15.56
C GLY A 7 5.96 27.82 14.28
N VAL A 8 7.07 28.10 13.59
CA VAL A 8 7.43 27.43 12.33
C VAL A 8 8.26 26.18 12.63
N HIS A 9 7.89 25.05 12.05
CA HIS A 9 8.64 23.80 12.19
C HIS A 9 10.05 23.93 11.63
N HIS A 10 11.05 23.35 12.29
CA HIS A 10 12.47 23.53 11.94
C HIS A 10 12.84 23.11 10.50
N GLN A 11 12.11 22.16 9.90
CA GLN A 11 12.29 21.76 8.48
C GLN A 11 11.67 22.75 7.49
N ASP A 12 10.77 23.62 7.94
CA ASP A 12 10.04 24.57 7.12
C ASP A 12 10.65 25.98 7.24
N GLN A 13 11.75 26.13 8.00
CA GLN A 13 12.44 27.39 8.23
C GLN A 13 13.49 27.64 7.14
N LYS A 14 13.28 28.68 6.34
CA LYS A 14 14.25 29.21 5.40
C LYS A 14 14.93 30.45 5.98
N LEU A 15 16.23 30.33 6.28
CA LEU A 15 17.02 31.41 6.87
C LEU A 15 17.79 32.17 5.80
N ILE A 16 17.69 33.50 5.82
CA ILE A 16 18.42 34.39 4.92
C ILE A 16 19.33 35.31 5.73
N TYR A 17 20.62 35.25 5.45
CA TYR A 17 21.65 36.11 6.05
C TYR A 17 22.51 36.75 4.97
N LYS A 18 22.67 38.08 5.01
CA LYS A 18 23.35 38.89 3.98
C LYS A 18 22.84 38.61 2.56
N LYS A 19 21.52 38.60 2.38
CA LYS A 19 20.82 38.32 1.09
C LYS A 19 21.14 36.93 0.48
N LYS A 20 21.70 36.02 1.28
CA LYS A 20 21.97 34.63 0.88
C LYS A 20 21.17 33.68 1.75
N GLU A 21 20.51 32.73 1.11
CA GLU A 21 19.90 31.59 1.77
C GLU A 21 20.97 30.74 2.48
N ARG A 22 20.66 30.30 3.69
CA ARG A 22 21.54 29.49 4.52
C ARG A 22 20.90 28.12 4.73
N ASN A 23 21.73 27.08 4.57
CA ASN A 23 21.32 25.72 4.82
C ASN A 23 21.15 25.49 6.33
N SER A 24 20.10 24.77 6.72
CA SER A 24 19.82 24.40 8.12
C SER A 24 20.92 23.56 8.79
N LYS A 25 21.81 22.93 8.00
CA LYS A 25 22.98 22.18 8.49
C LYS A 25 24.28 23.00 8.50
N ALA A 26 24.28 24.22 7.99
CA ALA A 26 25.48 25.05 7.95
C ALA A 26 25.74 25.71 9.32
N PHE A 27 27.01 25.75 9.72
CA PHE A 27 27.39 26.41 10.96
C PHE A 27 27.40 27.95 10.81
N LEU A 28 27.04 28.63 11.90
CA LEU A 28 26.87 30.08 11.95
C LEU A 28 28.20 30.84 11.87
N ASP A 29 29.27 30.27 12.41
CA ASP A 29 30.64 30.79 12.38
C ASP A 29 31.18 30.87 10.94
N VAL A 30 31.02 29.80 10.16
CA VAL A 30 31.36 29.74 8.72
C VAL A 30 30.51 30.72 7.94
N ALA A 31 29.25 30.93 8.37
CA ALA A 31 28.37 31.92 7.76
C ALA A 31 28.74 33.37 8.09
N GLY A 32 29.64 33.60 9.06
CA GLY A 32 30.05 34.90 9.55
C GLY A 32 28.97 35.59 10.38
N VAL A 33 28.05 34.82 10.96
CA VAL A 33 27.02 35.32 11.89
C VAL A 33 27.69 35.61 13.22
N LYS A 34 27.48 36.84 13.72
CA LYS A 34 28.01 37.34 14.99
C LYS A 34 26.86 37.80 15.87
N ASP A 35 27.17 38.11 17.12
CA ASP A 35 26.22 38.80 18.00
C ASP A 35 25.68 40.09 17.36
N GLY A 36 24.38 40.36 17.55
CA GLY A 36 23.65 41.44 16.88
C GLY A 36 23.39 41.26 15.37
N SER A 37 23.79 40.14 14.76
CA SER A 37 23.51 39.87 13.34
C SER A 37 22.02 39.65 13.08
N LYS A 38 21.49 40.34 12.06
CA LYS A 38 20.08 40.19 11.64
C LYS A 38 19.93 39.04 10.64
N ILE A 39 19.07 38.07 10.98
CA ILE A 39 18.69 36.96 10.11
C ILE A 39 17.20 37.08 9.82
N VAL A 40 16.82 36.87 8.56
CA VAL A 40 15.41 36.83 8.15
C VAL A 40 14.98 35.38 8.08
N LEU A 41 13.92 35.05 8.81
CA LEU A 41 13.26 33.75 8.74
C LEU A 41 12.03 33.88 7.82
N ILE A 42 11.94 32.98 6.86
CA ILE A 42 10.80 32.83 5.97
C ILE A 42 10.29 31.40 6.11
N GLU A 43 8.98 31.24 6.16
CA GLU A 43 8.36 29.91 6.10
C GLU A 43 8.39 29.40 4.65
N ASP A 44 9.01 28.24 4.43
CA ASP A 44 9.02 27.56 3.14
C ASP A 44 7.77 26.68 3.00
N ILE A 45 6.80 27.21 2.26
CA ILE A 45 5.52 26.54 1.97
C ILE A 45 5.74 25.18 1.27
N THR A 46 6.71 25.09 0.35
CA THR A 46 7.01 23.84 -0.36
C THR A 46 7.54 22.76 0.59
N SER A 47 8.37 23.16 1.56
CA SER A 47 8.87 22.23 2.58
C SER A 47 7.76 21.78 3.54
N ARG A 48 6.86 22.69 3.92
CA ARG A 48 5.66 22.36 4.73
C ARG A 48 4.74 21.37 4.02
N GLU A 49 4.45 21.60 2.75
CA GLU A 49 3.63 20.71 1.92
C GLU A 49 4.27 19.33 1.78
N ARG A 50 5.58 19.28 1.50
CA ARG A 50 6.34 18.02 1.43
C ARG A 50 6.24 17.26 2.76
N ARG A 51 6.45 17.93 3.89
CA ARG A 51 6.36 17.33 5.24
C ARG A 51 4.96 16.79 5.51
N CYS A 52 3.92 17.55 5.17
CA CYS A 52 2.53 17.12 5.34
C CYS A 52 2.20 15.88 4.51
N LEU A 53 2.64 15.84 3.24
CA LEU A 53 2.44 14.68 2.37
C LEU A 53 3.18 13.44 2.87
N GLU A 54 4.42 13.59 3.32
CA GLU A 54 5.18 12.46 3.88
C GLU A 54 4.56 11.93 5.18
N MET A 55 4.06 12.81 6.05
CA MET A 55 3.33 12.43 7.26
C MET A 55 2.03 11.68 6.92
N LEU A 56 1.32 12.08 5.87
CA LEU A 56 0.12 11.38 5.43
C LEU A 56 0.45 9.98 4.89
N LYS A 57 1.52 9.86 4.09
CA LYS A 57 1.99 8.56 3.56
C LYS A 57 2.45 7.63 4.68
N SER A 58 3.20 8.16 5.66
CA SER A 58 3.66 7.36 6.80
C SER A 58 2.48 6.90 7.65
N ALA A 59 1.51 7.77 7.94
CA ALA A 59 0.30 7.41 8.69
C ALA A 59 -0.53 6.33 7.98
N ARG A 60 -0.69 6.41 6.64
CA ARG A 60 -1.37 5.37 5.85
C ARG A 60 -0.63 4.04 5.93
N THR A 61 0.69 4.07 5.76
CA THR A 61 1.54 2.87 5.83
C THR A 61 1.51 2.24 7.22
N GLU A 62 1.58 3.05 8.27
CA GLU A 62 1.51 2.61 9.66
C GLU A 62 0.14 1.98 9.97
N LYS A 63 -0.95 2.60 9.52
CA LYS A 63 -2.30 2.04 9.67
C LYS A 63 -2.40 0.67 8.99
N ALA A 64 -1.92 0.55 7.76
CA ALA A 64 -1.93 -0.71 7.04
C ALA A 64 -1.04 -1.78 7.70
N SER A 65 0.13 -1.38 8.21
CA SER A 65 1.01 -2.25 9.00
C SER A 65 0.34 -2.77 10.26
N LYS A 66 -0.35 -1.92 11.02
CA LYS A 66 -1.11 -2.31 12.22
C LYS A 66 -2.22 -3.29 11.88
N SER A 67 -2.99 -3.03 10.83
CA SER A 67 -4.03 -3.96 10.35
C SER A 67 -3.43 -5.31 9.94
N LEU A 68 -2.31 -5.31 9.22
CA LEU A 68 -1.64 -6.55 8.81
C LEU A 68 -1.13 -7.34 10.03
N GLN A 69 -0.55 -6.67 11.03
CA GLN A 69 -0.13 -7.31 12.28
C GLN A 69 -1.31 -7.92 13.03
N GLN A 70 -2.43 -7.21 13.12
CA GLN A 70 -3.64 -7.71 13.75
C GLN A 70 -4.15 -8.98 13.05
N ILE A 71 -4.23 -8.97 11.71
CA ILE A 71 -4.61 -10.17 10.95
C ILE A 71 -3.59 -11.29 11.16
N SER A 72 -2.30 -10.97 11.24
CA SER A 72 -1.27 -11.98 11.48
C SER A 72 -1.52 -12.75 12.77
N LEU A 73 -1.81 -12.02 13.86
CA LEU A 73 -2.12 -12.60 15.16
C LEU A 73 -3.39 -13.45 15.13
N GLU A 74 -4.42 -13.02 14.39
CA GLU A 74 -5.65 -13.79 14.27
C GLU A 74 -5.43 -15.07 13.48
N VAL A 75 -4.69 -15.03 12.38
CA VAL A 75 -4.34 -16.22 11.60
C VAL A 75 -3.45 -17.19 12.39
N ASP A 76 -2.57 -16.69 13.26
CA ASP A 76 -1.78 -17.53 14.17
C ASP A 76 -2.66 -18.26 15.19
N LYS A 77 -3.75 -17.64 15.66
CA LYS A 77 -4.74 -18.33 16.51
C LYS A 77 -5.49 -19.40 15.73
N LEU A 78 -5.95 -19.07 14.52
CA LEU A 78 -6.65 -20.03 13.66
C LEU A 78 -5.77 -21.23 13.31
N ASP A 79 -4.45 -21.04 13.13
CA ASP A 79 -3.49 -22.15 12.95
C ASP A 79 -3.51 -23.13 14.13
N GLY A 80 -3.60 -22.61 15.36
CA GLY A 80 -3.76 -23.43 16.57
C GLY A 80 -5.05 -24.25 16.55
N ASP A 81 -6.15 -23.63 16.16
CA ASP A 81 -7.45 -24.29 16.07
C ASP A 81 -7.49 -25.35 14.95
N VAL A 82 -6.91 -25.07 13.78
CA VAL A 82 -6.78 -26.04 12.67
C VAL A 82 -5.96 -27.25 13.11
N LYS A 83 -4.83 -27.05 13.79
CA LYS A 83 -3.99 -28.13 14.31
C LYS A 83 -4.71 -28.96 15.38
N ALA A 84 -5.48 -28.32 16.25
CA ALA A 84 -6.29 -29.04 17.24
C ALA A 84 -7.34 -29.93 16.56
N LEU A 85 -7.97 -29.43 15.49
CA LEU A 85 -8.94 -30.18 14.71
C LEU A 85 -8.30 -31.34 13.94
N GLU A 86 -7.13 -31.12 13.35
CA GLU A 86 -6.35 -32.16 12.68
C GLU A 86 -5.92 -33.26 13.66
N ALA A 87 -5.52 -32.90 14.88
CA ALA A 87 -5.13 -33.85 15.91
C ALA A 87 -6.31 -34.70 16.42
N THR A 88 -7.51 -34.11 16.56
CA THR A 88 -8.72 -34.86 16.95
C THR A 88 -9.16 -35.83 15.86
N SER A 89 -9.12 -35.40 14.59
CA SER A 89 -9.39 -36.27 13.43
C SER A 89 -8.37 -37.40 13.30
N SER A 90 -7.07 -37.13 13.48
CA SER A 90 -5.99 -38.13 13.43
C SER A 90 -6.11 -39.18 14.54
N ARG A 91 -6.73 -38.83 15.67
CA ARG A 91 -7.06 -39.76 16.76
C ARG A 91 -8.32 -40.59 16.50
N GLY A 92 -8.97 -40.40 15.34
CA GLY A 92 -10.20 -41.10 14.96
C GLY A 92 -11.46 -40.58 15.67
N MET A 93 -11.39 -39.42 16.34
CA MET A 93 -12.54 -38.80 16.96
C MET A 93 -13.36 -38.07 15.87
N LYS A 94 -14.68 -38.24 15.89
CA LYS A 94 -15.57 -37.58 14.92
C LYS A 94 -15.53 -36.07 15.15
N VAL A 95 -14.97 -35.35 14.19
CA VAL A 95 -15.00 -33.88 14.15
C VAL A 95 -16.37 -33.41 13.68
N ALA A 96 -16.94 -32.40 14.33
CA ALA A 96 -18.18 -31.80 13.88
C ALA A 96 -17.94 -31.01 12.58
N GLU A 97 -18.68 -31.35 11.52
CA GLU A 97 -18.57 -30.67 10.22
C GLU A 97 -18.85 -29.16 10.35
N THR A 98 -19.74 -28.77 11.26
CA THR A 98 -20.04 -27.38 11.58
C THR A 98 -18.82 -26.60 12.11
N ASP A 99 -17.87 -27.27 12.77
CA ASP A 99 -16.70 -26.60 13.33
C ASP A 99 -15.60 -26.43 12.27
N VAL A 100 -15.49 -27.38 11.33
CA VAL A 100 -14.69 -27.22 10.11
C VAL A 100 -15.22 -26.05 9.29
N ASP A 101 -16.54 -25.98 9.08
CA ASP A 101 -17.17 -24.93 8.25
C ASP A 101 -17.00 -23.53 8.86
N LYS A 102 -17.20 -23.37 10.17
CA LYS A 102 -16.94 -22.10 10.87
C LYS A 102 -15.49 -21.64 10.71
N LEU A 103 -14.53 -22.58 10.84
CA LEU A 103 -13.12 -22.25 10.75
C LEU A 103 -12.70 -21.86 9.33
N THR A 104 -13.27 -22.53 8.32
CA THR A 104 -13.12 -22.15 6.91
C THR A 104 -13.72 -20.76 6.64
N GLU A 105 -14.90 -20.44 7.17
CA GLU A 105 -15.52 -19.11 7.03
C GLU A 105 -14.65 -18.00 7.67
N LEU A 106 -14.12 -18.26 8.86
CA LEU A 106 -13.18 -17.35 9.55
C LEU A 106 -11.93 -17.11 8.71
N LEU A 107 -11.29 -18.16 8.19
CA LEU A 107 -10.10 -18.06 7.34
C LEU A 107 -10.38 -17.31 6.03
N MET A 108 -11.50 -17.61 5.36
CA MET A 108 -11.94 -16.91 4.15
C MET A 108 -12.19 -15.42 4.41
N THR A 109 -12.81 -15.09 5.54
CA THR A 109 -12.98 -13.70 5.97
C THR A 109 -11.63 -13.01 6.13
N LYS A 110 -10.62 -13.69 6.72
CA LYS A 110 -9.27 -13.12 6.83
C LYS A 110 -8.61 -12.89 5.46
N LEU A 111 -8.78 -13.80 4.49
CA LEU A 111 -8.30 -13.56 3.11
C LEU A 111 -8.91 -12.30 2.49
N VAL A 112 -10.23 -12.15 2.55
CA VAL A 112 -10.91 -10.96 2.04
C VAL A 112 -10.42 -9.69 2.74
N THR A 113 -10.19 -9.75 4.05
CA THR A 113 -9.63 -8.60 4.77
C THR A 113 -8.18 -8.30 4.38
N LEU A 114 -7.34 -9.31 4.12
CA LEU A 114 -5.97 -9.12 3.62
C LEU A 114 -5.99 -8.47 2.24
N ASP A 115 -6.85 -8.92 1.34
CA ASP A 115 -7.02 -8.38 -0.01
C ASP A 115 -7.40 -6.90 0.02
N GLY A 116 -8.27 -6.51 0.95
CA GLY A 116 -8.70 -5.12 1.14
C GLY A 116 -7.64 -4.17 1.69
N ILE A 117 -6.49 -4.65 2.20
CA ILE A 117 -5.41 -3.77 2.65
C ILE A 117 -4.58 -3.30 1.46
N ASP A 118 -4.60 -1.99 1.22
CA ASP A 118 -3.68 -1.32 0.30
C ASP A 118 -2.30 -1.17 0.94
N ILE A 119 -1.34 -1.99 0.50
CA ILE A 119 0.02 -2.03 1.02
C ILE A 119 1.05 -2.10 -0.10
N ASN A 120 2.06 -1.23 0.03
CA ASN A 120 3.15 -1.09 -0.92
C ASN A 120 4.50 -1.40 -0.26
N GLY A 121 5.51 -1.72 -1.07
CA GLY A 121 6.87 -2.01 -0.60
C GLY A 121 6.96 -3.32 0.20
N GLU A 122 7.71 -3.31 1.30
CA GLU A 122 8.05 -4.50 2.10
C GLU A 122 6.81 -5.21 2.68
N LEU A 123 5.80 -4.45 3.10
CA LEU A 123 4.57 -5.00 3.67
C LEU A 123 3.78 -5.85 2.66
N LYS A 124 4.00 -5.66 1.36
CA LYS A 124 3.40 -6.49 0.30
C LYS A 124 3.90 -7.93 0.36
N LEU A 125 5.18 -8.12 0.68
CA LEU A 125 5.75 -9.46 0.84
C LEU A 125 5.15 -10.16 2.06
N GLN A 126 5.04 -9.43 3.18
CA GLN A 126 4.41 -9.94 4.40
C GLN A 126 2.93 -10.33 4.16
N LYS A 127 2.15 -9.49 3.48
CA LYS A 127 0.78 -9.81 3.08
C LYS A 127 0.69 -11.11 2.27
N ARG A 128 1.55 -11.28 1.25
CA ARG A 128 1.60 -12.51 0.44
C ARG A 128 2.02 -13.75 1.23
N MET A 129 2.88 -13.59 2.24
CA MET A 129 3.22 -14.70 3.13
C MET A 129 2.00 -15.12 3.95
N GLN A 130 1.23 -14.15 4.43
CA GLN A 130 0.04 -14.42 5.22
C GLN A 130 -1.09 -15.05 4.39
N GLU A 131 -1.33 -14.56 3.17
CA GLU A 131 -2.26 -15.17 2.21
C GLU A 131 -1.92 -16.65 1.98
N ARG A 132 -0.63 -16.96 1.74
CA ARG A 132 -0.19 -18.36 1.55
C ARG A 132 -0.40 -19.23 2.78
N ARG A 133 -0.21 -18.69 3.99
CA ARG A 133 -0.49 -19.43 5.23
C ARG A 133 -1.98 -19.74 5.37
N VAL A 134 -2.83 -18.76 5.14
CA VAL A 134 -4.29 -18.94 5.22
C VAL A 134 -4.78 -19.93 4.17
N GLN A 135 -4.30 -19.84 2.93
CA GLN A 135 -4.62 -20.78 1.85
C GLN A 135 -4.29 -22.22 2.26
N LYS A 136 -3.09 -22.44 2.81
CA LYS A 136 -2.64 -23.75 3.28
C LYS A 136 -3.55 -24.31 4.38
N TYR A 137 -4.01 -23.47 5.30
CA TYR A 137 -4.92 -23.90 6.36
C TYR A 137 -6.30 -24.29 5.83
N ILE A 138 -6.82 -23.57 4.83
CA ILE A 138 -8.07 -23.93 4.16
C ILE A 138 -7.92 -25.28 3.44
N GLU A 139 -6.81 -25.50 2.72
CA GLU A 139 -6.53 -26.79 2.08
C GLU A 139 -6.49 -27.95 3.09
N THR A 140 -5.87 -27.75 4.26
CA THR A 140 -5.90 -28.75 5.35
C THR A 140 -7.32 -29.04 5.83
N LEU A 141 -8.15 -28.01 6.02
CA LEU A 141 -9.54 -28.19 6.45
C LEU A 141 -10.39 -28.90 5.40
N ASP A 142 -10.17 -28.63 4.12
CA ASP A 142 -10.88 -29.31 3.02
C ASP A 142 -10.55 -30.81 3.00
N VAL A 143 -9.28 -31.18 3.23
CA VAL A 143 -8.86 -32.57 3.36
C VAL A 143 -9.51 -33.23 4.58
N LEU A 144 -9.56 -32.52 5.72
CA LEU A 144 -10.25 -33.01 6.92
C LEU A 144 -11.75 -33.24 6.67
N LYS A 145 -12.41 -32.33 5.94
CA LYS A 145 -13.81 -32.46 5.57
C LYS A 145 -14.05 -33.70 4.71
N LEU A 146 -13.18 -33.97 3.73
CA LEU A 146 -13.25 -35.15 2.88
C LEU A 146 -13.02 -36.46 3.65
N ASN A 147 -12.07 -36.47 4.58
CA ASN A 147 -11.79 -37.65 5.43
C ASN A 147 -12.95 -37.97 6.38
N ASN A 148 -13.65 -36.95 6.87
CA ASN A 148 -14.83 -37.12 7.71
C ASN A 148 -16.03 -37.66 6.90
N ALA A 149 -16.21 -37.18 5.66
CA ALA A 149 -17.24 -37.66 4.76
C ALA A 149 -17.02 -39.11 4.31
N THR A 150 -15.77 -39.51 4.06
CA THR A 150 -15.42 -40.90 3.69
C THR A 150 -15.51 -41.88 4.85
N SER A 151 -15.16 -41.46 6.07
CA SER A 151 -15.27 -42.30 7.28
C SER A 151 -16.72 -42.49 7.75
N SER A 152 -17.62 -41.55 7.45
CA SER A 152 -19.04 -41.65 7.80
C SER A 152 -19.86 -42.44 6.76
N ASN A 153 -19.31 -42.71 5.58
CA ASN A 153 -20.08 -43.22 4.44
C ASN A 153 -19.70 -44.66 4.08
N ASN A 154 -20.06 -45.61 4.94
CA ASN A 154 -20.17 -47.02 4.58
C ASN A 154 -21.49 -47.33 3.81
N GLY A 155 -21.96 -46.39 2.98
CA GLY A 155 -23.10 -46.62 2.09
C GLY A 155 -23.70 -45.35 1.50
N GLY A 156 -23.17 -44.85 0.40
CA GLY A 156 -23.94 -43.96 -0.48
C GLY A 156 -23.15 -42.89 -1.25
N LYS A 157 -22.77 -43.23 -2.48
CA LYS A 157 -22.52 -42.37 -3.66
C LYS A 157 -21.85 -40.99 -3.45
N LEU A 158 -20.64 -40.89 -4.00
CA LEU A 158 -19.97 -39.66 -4.46
C LEU A 158 -20.80 -38.93 -5.53
N PRO A 159 -20.87 -37.59 -5.49
CA PRO A 159 -20.91 -36.78 -6.70
C PRO A 159 -19.45 -36.50 -7.12
N LEU A 160 -19.05 -37.18 -8.18
CA LEU A 160 -17.86 -36.91 -8.97
C LEU A 160 -17.82 -35.43 -9.37
N LEU A 161 -16.87 -34.66 -8.82
CA LEU A 161 -16.48 -33.38 -9.43
C LEU A 161 -15.67 -33.72 -10.68
N GLN A 162 -16.36 -33.74 -11.80
CA GLN A 162 -15.80 -34.04 -13.10
C GLN A 162 -14.89 -32.88 -13.53
N GLN A 163 -13.59 -33.07 -13.32
CA GLN A 163 -12.56 -32.29 -13.98
C GLN A 163 -12.48 -32.78 -15.44
N GLU A 164 -13.20 -32.14 -16.34
CA GLU A 164 -13.00 -32.34 -17.77
C GLU A 164 -11.67 -31.68 -18.20
N LYS A 165 -10.60 -32.48 -18.25
CA LYS A 165 -9.52 -32.27 -19.20
C LYS A 165 -9.97 -32.82 -20.55
N SER A 166 -10.48 -31.94 -21.42
CA SER A 166 -10.57 -32.23 -22.85
C SER A 166 -9.44 -31.52 -23.60
N THR A 167 -8.65 -32.33 -24.29
CA THR A 167 -7.63 -31.93 -25.24
C THR A 167 -8.31 -31.92 -26.60
N GLY A 168 -8.42 -30.77 -27.28
CA GLY A 168 -8.83 -30.77 -28.70
C GLY A 168 -9.61 -29.54 -29.21
N LYS A 169 -8.85 -28.61 -29.81
CA LYS A 169 -9.16 -27.85 -31.04
C LYS A 169 -10.59 -27.28 -31.22
N VAL A 170 -10.72 -25.97 -31.08
CA VAL A 170 -11.85 -25.17 -31.61
C VAL A 170 -11.42 -24.49 -32.93
N PRO A 171 -12.19 -24.60 -34.04
CA PRO A 171 -11.95 -23.85 -35.26
C PRO A 171 -12.64 -22.48 -35.27
N ILE A 172 -11.94 -21.51 -35.85
CA ILE A 172 -12.37 -20.14 -36.14
C ILE A 172 -13.27 -20.12 -37.39
N PRO A 173 -14.42 -19.42 -37.38
CA PRO A 173 -15.06 -19.00 -38.63
C PRO A 173 -14.56 -17.59 -39.01
N ARG A 174 -13.76 -17.52 -40.08
CA ARG A 174 -13.48 -16.30 -40.85
C ARG A 174 -14.52 -16.18 -41.97
N GLN A 175 -15.17 -15.04 -42.09
CA GLN A 175 -15.78 -14.61 -43.36
C GLN A 175 -15.15 -13.28 -43.79
N LYS A 176 -14.57 -13.31 -44.98
CA LYS A 176 -14.04 -12.17 -45.74
C LYS A 176 -15.16 -11.64 -46.64
N ASN A 177 -15.18 -10.33 -46.91
CA ASN A 177 -14.96 -9.81 -48.26
C ASN A 177 -14.76 -8.28 -48.27
N PRO A 178 -14.13 -7.73 -49.34
CA PRO A 178 -13.25 -6.55 -49.30
C PRO A 178 -13.84 -5.32 -50.01
N VAL A 179 -13.12 -4.19 -50.03
CA VAL A 179 -12.77 -3.41 -51.25
C VAL A 179 -12.06 -2.06 -50.94
N GLN A 180 -10.95 -1.89 -51.66
CA GLN A 180 -10.26 -0.70 -52.22
C GLN A 180 -9.63 0.44 -51.38
N ALA A 181 -8.35 0.58 -51.72
CA ALA A 181 -7.43 1.69 -51.55
C ALA A 181 -7.88 3.02 -52.18
N LYS A 182 -7.33 4.14 -51.66
CA LYS A 182 -6.75 5.22 -52.47
C LYS A 182 -5.79 6.09 -51.64
N ASN A 183 -4.76 6.53 -52.36
CA ASN A 183 -3.49 7.15 -51.96
C ASN A 183 -3.61 8.55 -51.32
N GLY A 184 -2.52 8.97 -50.65
CA GLY A 184 -2.18 10.40 -50.48
C GLY A 184 -1.06 10.66 -49.47
N ASN A 185 0.20 10.65 -49.92
CA ASN A 185 1.34 11.27 -49.23
C ASN A 185 1.16 12.80 -49.18
N VAL A 186 1.45 13.48 -48.04
CA VAL A 186 2.21 14.74 -47.98
C VAL A 186 2.89 14.91 -46.59
N THR A 187 4.13 15.37 -46.67
CA THR A 187 5.19 15.67 -45.71
C THR A 187 4.95 16.95 -44.85
N GLU A 188 5.24 16.87 -43.54
CA GLU A 188 5.71 17.92 -42.56
C GLU A 188 4.98 19.30 -42.39
N PRO A 189 5.27 20.10 -41.33
CA PRO A 189 5.77 19.82 -39.98
C PRO A 189 4.93 20.46 -38.84
N MET A 190 5.29 20.13 -37.59
CA MET A 190 4.77 20.71 -36.34
C MET A 190 4.99 22.23 -36.20
N PRO A 191 4.07 22.98 -35.57
CA PRO A 191 4.36 24.31 -35.05
C PRO A 191 4.89 24.22 -33.61
N VAL A 192 6.15 24.62 -33.45
CA VAL A 192 6.75 25.05 -32.19
C VAL A 192 5.92 26.21 -31.61
N ARG A 193 5.44 26.07 -30.37
CA ARG A 193 4.95 27.20 -29.57
C ARG A 193 5.87 27.42 -28.37
N GLN A 194 6.43 28.63 -28.34
CA GLN A 194 7.24 29.20 -27.25
C GLN A 194 6.45 29.26 -25.93
N PRO A 195 7.12 29.18 -24.77
CA PRO A 195 6.49 29.43 -23.49
C PRO A 195 6.32 30.95 -23.25
N GLN A 196 5.08 31.40 -23.03
CA GLN A 196 4.79 32.73 -22.48
C GLN A 196 5.02 32.72 -20.94
N PRO A 197 5.54 33.81 -20.36
CA PRO A 197 5.80 33.87 -18.93
C PRO A 197 4.49 34.02 -18.14
N LEU A 198 4.22 33.09 -17.22
CA LEU A 198 3.20 33.28 -16.21
C LEU A 198 3.59 34.45 -15.30
N SER A 199 2.68 35.42 -15.21
CA SER A 199 2.68 36.49 -14.23
C SER A 199 2.83 35.92 -12.81
N ASN A 200 3.97 36.18 -12.17
CA ASN A 200 4.16 35.98 -10.74
C ASN A 200 3.28 36.98 -9.98
N SER A 201 2.14 36.53 -9.45
CA SER A 201 1.51 37.23 -8.32
C SER A 201 2.22 36.79 -7.05
N GLU A 202 3.30 37.48 -6.71
CA GLU A 202 3.89 37.41 -5.38
C GLU A 202 2.92 38.06 -4.38
N SER A 203 2.21 37.27 -3.58
CA SER A 203 1.59 37.78 -2.36
C SER A 203 2.70 37.96 -1.31
N VAL A 204 3.40 39.09 -1.36
CA VAL A 204 4.40 39.42 -0.34
C VAL A 204 3.66 39.87 0.92
N VAL A 205 3.45 38.95 1.87
CA VAL A 205 3.06 39.31 3.23
C VAL A 205 4.32 39.75 3.98
N VAL A 206 4.59 41.06 3.99
CA VAL A 206 5.67 41.64 4.80
C VAL A 206 5.17 41.85 6.23
N THR A 207 5.33 40.85 7.10
CA THR A 207 5.20 41.04 8.55
C THR A 207 6.52 41.57 9.13
N LYS A 208 6.66 42.90 9.16
CA LYS A 208 7.74 43.58 9.91
C LYS A 208 7.46 43.51 11.42
N LYS A 209 7.82 42.39 12.06
CA LYS A 209 8.06 42.35 13.51
C LYS A 209 9.43 41.70 13.74
N TRP A 210 10.41 42.52 14.10
CA TRP A 210 11.72 42.05 14.49
C TRP A 210 11.66 41.56 15.93
N VAL A 211 12.17 40.36 16.20
CA VAL A 211 12.33 39.80 17.53
C VAL A 211 13.83 39.69 17.82
N THR A 212 14.26 40.26 18.95
CA THR A 212 15.61 40.12 19.48
C THR A 212 15.70 38.87 20.35
N PHE A 213 16.81 38.16 20.27
CA PHE A 213 17.11 37.01 21.13
C PHE A 213 18.22 37.44 22.10
N ASP A 214 17.94 37.37 23.40
CA ASP A 214 18.91 37.54 24.50
C ASP A 214 19.62 36.21 24.83
#